data_AF-A0A453QP44-F1
#
_entry.id   AF-A0A453QP44-F1
#
_cell.length_a   1.000
_cell.length_b   1.000
_cell.length_c   1.000
_cell.angle_alpha   90.00
_cell.angle_beta   90.00
_cell.angle_gamma   90.00
#
_symmetry.space_group_name_H-M   'P 1'
#
loop_
_entity.id
_entity.type
_entity.pdbx_description
1 polymer ?
#
loop_
_entity_poly.entity_id
_entity_poly.type
_entity_poly.pdbx_seq_one_letter_code
_entity_poly.pdbx_strand_id
1 'polypeptide(L)'
;QLIGWTPLIELKRIAGKEGVGARIVGKIEAYQPLCSVKDRSALRMIEDAEEKGLISPGVTTLVEPTSGNLGLGLVLIALSKGYRFVAVMPGQYSLDKQILLRYMGA
;
A
#
# COMPACT_ATOMS: atom_id res chain seq x y z
N GLN A 1 -6.26 -14.14 -2.54
CA GLN A 1 -5.46 -13.14 -1.79
C GLN A 1 -4.43 -12.54 -2.74
N LEU A 2 -4.50 -11.23 -3.02
CA LEU A 2 -3.66 -10.56 -4.04
C LEU A 2 -2.48 -9.75 -3.45
N ILE A 3 -2.53 -9.42 -2.16
CA ILE A 3 -1.45 -8.71 -1.47
C ILE A 3 -0.40 -9.71 -1.01
N GLY A 4 0.87 -9.42 -1.31
CA GLY A 4 1.99 -10.30 -0.99
C GLY A 4 2.50 -11.06 -2.21
N TRP A 5 3.28 -12.12 -1.96
CA TRP A 5 3.80 -13.04 -3.00
C TRP A 5 4.47 -12.37 -4.21
N THR A 6 5.02 -11.18 -4.01
CA THR A 6 5.68 -10.41 -5.07
C THR A 6 6.96 -11.08 -5.55
N PRO A 7 7.32 -10.95 -6.84
CA PRO A 7 8.49 -11.60 -7.40
C PRO A 7 9.80 -11.19 -6.73
N LEU A 8 10.74 -12.14 -6.68
CA LEU A 8 12.15 -11.90 -6.47
C LEU A 8 12.85 -12.06 -7.82
N ILE A 9 13.45 -10.99 -8.34
CA ILE A 9 14.07 -10.97 -9.66
C ILE A 9 15.57 -10.73 -9.53
N GLU A 10 16.36 -11.62 -10.10
CA GLU A 10 17.82 -11.46 -10.12
C GLU A 10 18.25 -10.41 -11.15
N LEU A 11 19.04 -9.42 -10.73
CA LEU A 11 19.44 -8.27 -11.53
C LEU A 11 20.79 -8.51 -12.24
N LYS A 12 20.87 -9.57 -13.04
CA LYS A 12 22.13 -10.04 -13.67
C LYS A 12 22.86 -8.97 -14.48
N ARG A 13 22.12 -8.16 -15.25
CA ARG A 13 22.71 -7.11 -16.10
C ARG A 13 23.35 -5.99 -15.29
N ILE A 14 22.74 -5.61 -14.17
CA ILE A 14 23.28 -4.57 -13.28
C ILE A 14 24.53 -5.08 -12.57
N ALA A 15 24.46 -6.29 -12.00
CA ALA A 15 25.60 -6.90 -11.33
C ALA A 15 26.82 -7.04 -12.28
N GLY A 16 26.59 -7.49 -13.52
CA GLY A 16 27.65 -7.63 -14.52
C GLY A 16 28.24 -6.29 -14.96
N LYS A 17 27.41 -5.26 -15.17
CA LYS A 17 27.88 -3.91 -15.58
C LYS A 17 28.73 -3.25 -14.51
N GLU A 18 28.36 -3.39 -13.24
CA GLU A 18 29.02 -2.73 -12.11
C GLU A 18 30.17 -3.58 -11.50
N GLY A 19 30.50 -4.73 -12.11
CA GLY A 19 31.57 -5.62 -11.62
C GLY A 19 31.29 -6.24 -10.25
N VAL A 20 30.01 -6.36 -9.85
CA VAL A 20 29.63 -6.86 -8.53
C VAL A 20 29.70 -8.39 -8.52
N GLY A 21 30.62 -8.93 -7.70
CA GLY A 21 30.81 -10.38 -7.53
C GLY A 21 29.73 -11.10 -6.71
N ALA A 22 28.66 -10.41 -6.32
CA ALA A 22 27.58 -10.93 -5.49
C ALA A 22 26.25 -11.02 -6.28
N ARG A 23 25.35 -11.93 -5.85
CA ARG A 23 24.01 -12.05 -6.44
C ARG A 23 23.10 -10.92 -5.95
N ILE A 24 22.75 -10.00 -6.85
CA ILE A 24 21.78 -8.93 -6.58
C ILE A 24 20.37 -9.42 -6.93
N VAL A 25 19.45 -9.35 -5.97
CA VAL A 25 18.04 -9.74 -6.15
C VAL A 25 17.14 -8.57 -5.74
N GLY A 26 16.27 -8.14 -6.65
CA GLY A 26 15.24 -7.15 -6.39
C GLY A 26 13.95 -7.79 -5.90
N LYS A 27 13.40 -7.30 -4.78
CA LYS A 27 12.06 -7.62 -4.31
C LYS A 27 11.06 -6.65 -4.94
N ILE A 28 10.27 -7.11 -5.91
CA ILE A 28 9.50 -6.23 -6.80
C ILE A 28 8.12 -5.93 -6.20
N GLU A 29 8.08 -5.05 -5.20
CA GLU A 29 6.84 -4.63 -4.53
C GLU A 29 5.91 -3.76 -5.41
N ALA A 30 6.34 -3.38 -6.62
CA ALA A 30 5.47 -2.76 -7.62
C ALA A 30 4.39 -3.71 -8.16
N TYR A 31 4.47 -5.02 -7.87
CA TYR A 31 3.45 -6.01 -8.24
C TYR A 31 2.32 -6.14 -7.20
N GLN A 32 2.35 -5.35 -6.13
CA GLN A 32 1.21 -5.23 -5.24
C GLN A 32 0.01 -4.59 -5.99
N PRO A 33 -1.24 -4.80 -5.55
CA PRO A 33 -2.43 -4.29 -6.24
C PRO A 33 -2.43 -2.79 -6.56
N LEU A 34 -1.84 -1.96 -5.68
CA LEU A 34 -1.66 -0.51 -5.87
C LEU A 34 -0.19 -0.14 -6.05
N CYS A 35 0.59 -1.08 -6.57
CA CYS A 35 1.97 -0.90 -7.00
C CYS A 35 2.93 -0.43 -5.89
N SER A 36 2.63 -0.72 -4.62
CA SER A 36 3.50 -0.34 -3.51
C SER A 36 3.52 -1.35 -2.37
N VAL A 37 4.68 -1.47 -1.71
CA VAL A 37 4.86 -2.25 -0.48
C VAL A 37 3.88 -1.88 0.63
N LYS A 38 3.32 -0.66 0.59
CA LYS A 38 2.39 -0.15 1.63
C LYS A 38 1.07 -0.91 1.67
N ASP A 39 0.69 -1.61 0.60
CA ASP A 39 -0.49 -2.48 0.58
C ASP A 39 -0.41 -3.56 1.66
N ARG A 40 0.80 -4.07 1.95
CA ARG A 40 1.04 -5.05 3.02
C ARG A 40 0.75 -4.45 4.39
N SER A 41 1.29 -3.26 4.66
CA SER A 41 1.12 -2.58 5.94
C SER A 41 -0.33 -2.20 6.16
N ALA A 42 -0.99 -1.66 5.13
CA ALA A 42 -2.40 -1.31 5.17
C ALA A 42 -3.27 -2.52 5.52
N LEU A 43 -3.03 -3.67 4.87
CA LEU A 43 -3.79 -4.90 5.14
C LEU A 43 -3.59 -5.32 6.60
N ARG A 44 -2.34 -5.41 7.03
CA ARG A 44 -2.03 -5.89 8.36
C ARG A 44 -2.53 -4.96 9.46
N MET A 45 -2.51 -3.65 9.25
CA MET A 45 -3.03 -2.68 10.22
C MET A 45 -4.54 -2.85 10.45
N ILE A 46 -5.31 -3.03 9.38
CA ILE A 46 -6.77 -3.23 9.48
C ILE A 46 -7.07 -4.59 10.10
N GLU A 47 -6.43 -5.67 9.65
CA GLU A 47 -6.63 -7.01 10.20
C GLU A 47 -6.26 -7.09 11.68
N ASP A 48 -5.12 -6.52 12.09
CA ASP A 48 -4.70 -6.50 13.49
C ASP A 48 -5.66 -5.69 14.38
N ALA A 49 -6.20 -4.58 13.87
CA ALA A 49 -7.18 -3.78 14.59
C ALA A 49 -8.55 -4.50 14.69
N GLU A 50 -8.95 -5.24 13.66
CA GLU A 50 -10.13 -6.11 13.67
C GLU A 50 -9.97 -7.26 14.68
N GLU A 51 -8.83 -7.96 14.65
CA GLU A 51 -8.50 -9.06 15.57
C GLU A 51 -8.55 -8.61 17.04
N LYS A 52 -8.14 -7.37 17.32
CA LYS A 52 -8.17 -6.76 18.65
C LYS A 52 -9.54 -6.16 19.02
N GLY A 53 -10.51 -6.17 18.11
CA GLY A 53 -11.83 -5.57 18.33
C GLY A 53 -11.80 -4.04 18.47
N LEU A 54 -10.78 -3.37 17.95
CA LEU A 54 -10.60 -1.92 18.05
C LEU A 54 -11.42 -1.16 17.02
N ILE A 55 -11.73 -1.81 15.89
CA ILE A 55 -12.49 -1.24 14.78
C ILE A 55 -13.59 -2.20 14.34
N SER A 56 -14.66 -1.68 13.75
CA SER A 56 -15.75 -2.49 13.22
C SER A 56 -16.32 -1.88 11.93
N PRO A 57 -16.56 -2.68 10.87
CA PRO A 57 -17.16 -2.18 9.63
C PRO A 57 -18.51 -1.51 9.87
N GLY A 58 -18.83 -0.47 9.10
CA GLY A 58 -20.07 0.31 9.24
C GLY A 58 -20.19 1.17 10.51
N VAL A 59 -19.32 0.99 11.51
CA VAL A 59 -19.30 1.75 12.76
C VAL A 59 -18.10 2.69 12.82
N THR A 60 -16.91 2.14 12.59
CA THR A 60 -15.66 2.91 12.69
C THR A 60 -15.34 3.59 11.37
N THR A 61 -15.00 4.88 11.43
CA THR A 61 -14.36 5.60 10.31
C THR A 61 -12.85 5.55 10.48
N LEU A 62 -12.15 5.09 9.45
CA LEU A 62 -10.69 5.02 9.43
C LEU A 62 -10.15 6.34 8.89
N VAL A 63 -9.24 6.99 9.63
CA VAL A 63 -8.64 8.27 9.25
C VAL A 63 -7.13 8.12 9.27
N GLU A 64 -6.47 8.48 8.16
CA GLU A 64 -5.01 8.41 8.04
C GLU A 64 -4.42 9.71 7.50
N PRO A 65 -3.46 10.34 8.22
CA PRO A 65 -2.60 11.37 7.65
C PRO A 65 -1.56 10.73 6.72
N THR A 66 -1.69 10.94 5.42
CA THR A 66 -0.89 10.27 4.39
C THR A 66 -0.30 11.26 3.40
N SER A 67 0.89 10.95 2.89
CA SER A 67 1.49 11.63 1.73
C SER A 67 1.34 10.83 0.43
N GLY A 68 0.67 9.67 0.46
CA GLY A 68 0.46 8.85 -0.73
C GLY A 68 0.09 7.39 -0.48
N ASN A 69 1.04 6.49 -0.69
CA ASN A 69 0.78 5.07 -0.97
C ASN A 69 0.12 4.31 0.18
N LEU A 70 0.37 4.70 1.43
CA LEU A 70 -0.32 4.06 2.56
C LEU A 70 -1.81 4.36 2.53
N GLY A 71 -2.19 5.62 2.27
CA GLY A 71 -3.59 5.99 2.08
C GLY A 71 -4.25 5.26 0.91
N LEU A 72 -3.52 5.05 -0.19
CA LEU A 72 -4.02 4.25 -1.31
C LEU A 72 -4.29 2.80 -0.89
N GLY A 73 -3.32 2.16 -0.21
CA GLY A 73 -3.51 0.81 0.34
C GLY A 73 -4.70 0.74 1.29
N LEU A 74 -4.79 1.68 2.22
CA LEU A 74 -5.85 1.74 3.22
C LEU A 74 -7.22 1.96 2.59
N VAL A 75 -7.40 2.87 1.62
CA VAL A 75 -8.71 3.10 0.99
C VAL A 75 -9.21 1.84 0.29
N LEU A 76 -8.34 1.12 -0.45
CA LEU A 76 -8.74 -0.11 -1.13
C LEU A 76 -9.25 -1.15 -0.15
N ILE A 77 -8.50 -1.39 0.92
CA ILE A 77 -8.81 -2.43 1.90
C ILE A 77 -10.02 -2.02 2.75
N ALA A 78 -10.06 -0.77 3.21
CA ALA A 78 -11.15 -0.20 3.98
C ALA A 78 -12.49 -0.34 3.24
N LEU A 79 -12.56 0.09 1.98
CA LEU A 79 -13.78 0.00 1.18
C LEU A 79 -14.16 -1.46 0.91
N SER A 80 -13.18 -2.33 0.63
CA SER A 80 -13.45 -3.76 0.41
C SER A 80 -14.04 -4.47 1.64
N LYS A 81 -13.75 -3.95 2.84
CA LYS A 81 -14.21 -4.48 4.13
C LYS A 81 -15.43 -3.72 4.70
N GLY A 82 -15.93 -2.69 4.02
CA GLY A 82 -17.10 -1.92 4.46
C GLY A 82 -16.82 -0.83 5.49
N TYR A 83 -15.58 -0.33 5.56
CA TYR A 83 -15.23 0.86 6.34
C TYR A 83 -15.41 2.13 5.51
N ARG A 84 -15.82 3.20 6.19
CA ARG A 84 -15.59 4.55 5.70
C ARG A 84 -14.12 4.90 5.92
N PHE A 85 -13.47 5.43 4.90
CA PHE A 85 -12.08 5.91 4.99
C PHE A 85 -12.02 7.41 4.70
N VAL A 86 -11.10 8.11 5.36
CA VAL A 86 -10.80 9.53 5.11
C VAL A 86 -9.28 9.70 5.06
N ALA A 87 -8.77 10.14 3.92
CA ALA A 87 -7.37 10.52 3.77
C ALA A 87 -7.17 11.99 4.14
N VAL A 88 -6.23 12.26 5.05
CA VAL A 88 -5.78 13.63 5.34
C VAL A 88 -4.45 13.87 4.64
N MET A 89 -4.44 14.72 3.62
CA MET A 89 -3.24 15.02 2.84
C MET A 89 -3.08 16.52 2.60
N PRO A 90 -1.91 17.12 2.91
CA PRO A 90 -1.61 18.49 2.53
C PRO A 90 -1.63 18.69 1.01
N GLY A 91 -2.19 19.82 0.54
CA GLY A 91 -2.42 20.07 -0.89
C GLY A 91 -1.17 20.08 -1.78
N GLN A 92 0.02 20.27 -1.18
CA GLN A 92 1.31 20.28 -1.87
C GLN A 92 1.86 18.90 -2.28
N TYR A 93 1.22 17.79 -1.85
CA TYR A 93 1.65 16.44 -2.22
C TYR A 93 1.18 16.03 -3.61
N SER A 94 1.76 14.93 -4.13
CA SER A 94 1.59 14.44 -5.51
C SER A 94 0.14 14.48 -6.00
N LEU A 95 -0.08 15.22 -7.11
CA LEU A 95 -1.39 15.42 -7.71
C LEU A 95 -2.06 14.09 -8.10
N ASP A 96 -1.31 13.19 -8.73
CA ASP A 96 -1.80 11.88 -9.16
C ASP A 96 -2.38 11.07 -8.00
N LYS A 97 -1.75 11.16 -6.82
CA LYS A 97 -2.22 10.44 -5.63
C LYS A 97 -3.49 11.06 -5.05
N GLN A 98 -3.65 12.38 -5.07
CA GLN A 98 -4.91 12.99 -4.64
C GLN A 98 -6.04 12.66 -5.61
N ILE A 99 -5.78 12.66 -6.91
CA ILE A 99 -6.77 12.25 -7.92
C ILE A 99 -7.20 10.80 -7.67
N LEU A 100 -6.23 9.89 -7.49
CA LEU A 100 -6.52 8.48 -7.30
C LEU A 100 -7.27 8.21 -5.98
N LEU A 101 -6.89 8.87 -4.87
CA LEU A 101 -7.61 8.75 -3.60
C LEU A 101 -9.07 9.20 -3.73
N ARG A 102 -9.33 10.35 -4.37
CA ARG A 102 -10.69 10.85 -4.62
C ARG A 102 -11.48 9.91 -5.52
N TYR A 103 -10.85 9.39 -6.57
CA TYR A 103 -11.48 8.43 -7.48
C TYR A 103 -11.87 7.14 -6.77
N MET A 104 -11.02 6.66 -5.85
CA MET A 104 -11.29 5.44 -5.09
C MET A 104 -12.38 5.62 -4.04
N GLY A 105 -12.81 6.84 -3.73
CA GLY A 105 -13.87 7.10 -2.73
C GLY A 105 -13.36 7.32 -1.31
N ALA A 106 -12.11 7.75 -1.16
CA ALA A 106 -11.59 8.32 0.09
C ALA A 106 -12.20 9.69 0.40
#